data_AF-A0A2J0YSU8-F1
#
_entry.id   AF-A0A2J0YSU8-F1
#
_cell.length_a   1.000
_cell.length_b   1.000
_cell.length_c   1.000
_cell.angle_alpha   90.00
_cell.angle_beta   90.00
_cell.angle_gamma   90.00
#
_symmetry.space_group_name_H-M   'P 1'
#
loop_
_entity.id
_entity.type
_entity.pdbx_description
1 polymer ?
#
loop_
_entity_poly.entity_id
_entity_poly.type
_entity_poly.pdbx_seq_one_letter_code
_entity_poly.pdbx_strand_id
1 'polypeptide(L)'
;MAFSLLNAKRQPLIDDPVYVRALQSITQMVNLGNGVMHPRDKEFADDVLRILRAKEHRAEPQSIKSWAIANGWKPSAANELAALATKITGLKAKPSLAKIYNAEGKYLSWQA
;
A
#
# COMPACT_ATOMS: atom_id res chain seq x y z
N MET A 1 -43.64 0.30 -7.81
CA MET A 1 -42.51 -0.17 -6.97
C MET A 1 -41.36 -0.53 -7.89
N ALA A 2 -40.28 0.24 -7.90
CA ALA A 2 -39.07 -0.11 -8.64
C ALA A 2 -37.89 -0.04 -7.65
N PHE A 3 -37.43 -1.21 -7.21
CA PHE A 3 -36.23 -1.33 -6.38
C PHE A 3 -35.03 -1.24 -7.33
N SER A 4 -34.43 -0.06 -7.43
CA SER A 4 -33.23 0.14 -8.22
C SER A 4 -32.07 -0.55 -7.51
N LEU A 5 -31.62 -1.68 -8.05
CA LEU A 5 -30.35 -2.32 -7.71
C LEU A 5 -29.22 -1.37 -8.11
N LEU A 6 -28.92 -0.38 -7.26
CA LEU A 6 -27.61 0.23 -7.23
C LEU A 6 -26.67 -0.85 -6.69
N ASN A 7 -26.18 -1.69 -7.60
CA ASN A 7 -24.84 -2.21 -7.52
C ASN A 7 -23.94 -0.99 -7.29
N ALA A 8 -23.68 -0.69 -6.02
CA ALA A 8 -22.61 0.21 -5.64
C ALA A 8 -21.35 -0.45 -6.21
N LYS A 9 -20.94 -0.04 -7.41
CA LYS A 9 -19.59 -0.26 -7.89
C LYS A 9 -18.73 0.27 -6.75
N ARG A 10 -18.13 -0.63 -5.97
CA ARG A 10 -17.09 -0.26 -5.00
C ARG A 10 -16.07 0.48 -5.83
N GLN A 11 -16.07 1.81 -5.75
CA GLN A 11 -15.05 2.60 -6.42
C GLN A 11 -13.69 2.06 -5.99
N PRO A 12 -12.71 1.98 -6.89
CA PRO A 12 -11.37 1.61 -6.49
C PRO A 12 -10.95 2.59 -5.39
N LEU A 13 -10.55 2.05 -4.24
CA LEU A 13 -10.03 2.90 -3.16
C LEU A 13 -8.73 3.60 -3.61
N ILE A 14 -8.04 3.00 -4.57
CA ILE A 14 -6.83 3.46 -5.23
C ILE A 14 -6.95 3.08 -6.71
N ASP A 15 -6.90 4.07 -7.61
CA ASP A 15 -7.06 3.87 -9.07
C ASP A 15 -5.78 3.38 -9.75
N ASP A 16 -4.62 3.63 -9.15
CA ASP A 16 -3.31 3.28 -9.70
C ASP A 16 -3.05 1.77 -9.58
N PRO A 17 -3.04 1.02 -10.71
CA PRO A 17 -2.90 -0.43 -10.67
C PRO A 17 -1.51 -0.88 -10.18
N VAL A 18 -0.46 -0.08 -10.41
CA VAL A 18 0.89 -0.37 -9.92
C VAL A 18 0.91 -0.25 -8.40
N TYR A 19 0.27 0.79 -7.86
CA TYR A 19 0.12 0.97 -6.41
C TYR A 19 -0.66 -0.19 -5.77
N VAL A 20 -1.75 -0.63 -6.40
CA VAL A 20 -2.55 -1.76 -5.90
C VAL A 20 -1.75 -3.06 -5.89
N ARG A 21 -1.00 -3.37 -6.96
CA ARG A 21 -0.13 -4.56 -7.03
C ARG A 21 1.00 -4.52 -5.99
N ALA A 22 1.55 -3.34 -5.75
CA ALA A 22 2.53 -3.15 -4.69
C ALA A 22 1.93 -3.43 -3.29
N LEU A 23 0.72 -2.95 -3.00
CA LEU A 23 0.01 -3.26 -1.75
C LEU A 23 -0.35 -4.75 -1.62
N GLN A 24 -0.67 -5.42 -2.72
CA GLN A 24 -0.85 -6.88 -2.74
C GLN A 24 0.45 -7.59 -2.35
N SER A 25 1.61 -7.12 -2.85
CA SER A 25 2.91 -7.70 -2.48
C SER A 25 3.21 -7.55 -0.98
N ILE A 26 2.86 -6.41 -0.36
CA ILE A 26 2.95 -6.24 1.09
C ILE A 26 2.02 -7.25 1.78
N THR A 27 0.78 -7.37 1.33
CA THR A 27 -0.21 -8.28 1.91
C THR A 27 0.22 -9.74 1.86
N GLN A 28 0.94 -10.16 0.82
CA GLN A 28 1.48 -11.52 0.70
C GLN A 28 2.65 -11.79 1.66
N MET A 29 3.36 -10.76 2.10
CA MET A 29 4.53 -10.89 2.97
C MET A 29 4.20 -10.71 4.46
N VAL A 30 3.21 -9.88 4.77
CA VAL A 30 2.85 -9.53 6.15
C VAL A 30 1.98 -10.59 6.80
N ASN A 31 2.26 -10.89 8.07
CA ASN A 31 1.38 -11.74 8.87
C ASN A 31 0.15 -10.96 9.37
N LEU A 32 -0.99 -11.12 8.67
CA LEU A 32 -2.27 -10.47 8.99
C LEU A 32 -2.92 -10.97 10.30
N GLY A 33 -2.41 -12.06 10.88
CA GLY A 33 -2.93 -12.63 12.13
C GLY A 33 -2.76 -11.70 13.33
N ASN A 34 -1.79 -10.80 13.30
CA ASN A 34 -1.49 -9.87 14.38
C ASN A 34 -2.13 -8.50 14.15
N GLY A 35 -2.47 -7.82 15.25
CA GLY A 35 -2.98 -6.45 15.19
C GLY A 35 -1.93 -5.41 14.83
N VAL A 36 -0.66 -5.79 14.67
CA VAL A 36 0.47 -4.90 14.43
C VAL A 36 1.38 -5.55 13.39
N MET A 37 2.08 -4.74 12.61
CA MET A 37 3.11 -5.22 11.70
C MET A 37 4.37 -5.60 12.50
N HIS A 38 4.95 -6.76 12.19
CA HIS A 38 6.25 -7.16 12.72
C HIS A 38 7.35 -6.20 12.20
N PRO A 39 8.50 -6.00 12.88
CA PRO A 39 9.55 -5.11 12.38
C PRO A 39 9.99 -5.39 10.94
N ARG A 40 10.07 -6.67 10.53
CA ARG A 40 10.37 -7.06 9.14
C ARG A 40 9.26 -6.70 8.15
N ASP A 41 8.00 -6.80 8.57
CA ASP A 41 6.84 -6.39 7.78
C ASP A 41 6.89 -4.87 7.52
N LYS A 42 7.25 -4.11 8.56
CA LYS A 42 7.40 -2.65 8.48
C LYS A 42 8.54 -2.25 7.57
N GLU A 43 9.69 -2.92 7.66
CA GLU A 43 10.84 -2.69 6.76
C GLU A 43 10.45 -2.97 5.30
N PHE A 44 9.77 -4.09 5.04
CA PHE A 44 9.30 -4.41 3.69
C PHE A 44 8.27 -3.40 3.17
N ALA A 45 7.32 -2.98 3.99
CA ALA A 45 6.33 -1.96 3.62
C ALA A 45 6.97 -0.59 3.37
N ASP A 46 7.94 -0.18 4.19
CA ASP A 46 8.71 1.07 4.01
C ASP A 46 9.47 1.06 2.68
N ASP A 47 10.16 -0.04 2.35
CA ASP A 47 10.83 -0.25 1.06
C ASP A 47 9.86 -0.07 -0.11
N VAL A 48 8.72 -0.77 -0.07
CA VAL A 48 7.72 -0.74 -1.16
C VAL A 48 7.16 0.67 -1.35
N LEU A 49 6.77 1.34 -0.26
CA LEU A 49 6.21 2.70 -0.31
C LEU A 49 7.26 3.72 -0.80
N ARG A 50 8.55 3.56 -0.45
CA ARG A 50 9.63 4.39 -0.98
C ARG A 50 9.87 4.17 -2.47
N ILE A 51 9.82 2.93 -2.94
CA ILE A 51 9.90 2.62 -4.38
C ILE A 51 8.78 3.33 -5.13
N LEU A 52 7.52 3.18 -4.67
CA LEU A 52 6.37 3.86 -5.27
C LEU A 52 6.55 5.38 -5.29
N ARG A 53 6.94 5.98 -4.15
CA ARG A 53 7.17 7.43 -4.06
C ARG A 53 8.28 7.90 -4.99
N ALA A 54 9.35 7.12 -5.15
CA ALA A 54 10.44 7.40 -6.07
C ALA A 54 10.09 7.12 -7.55
N LYS A 55 9.01 6.41 -7.83
CA LYS A 55 8.47 6.24 -9.19
C LYS A 55 7.27 7.16 -9.45
N GLU A 56 7.03 8.12 -8.56
CA GLU A 56 5.95 9.12 -8.59
C GLU A 56 4.53 8.56 -8.49
N HIS A 57 4.38 7.33 -8.02
CA HIS A 57 3.07 6.77 -7.65
C HIS A 57 2.61 7.32 -6.30
N ARG A 58 1.33 7.69 -6.19
CA ARG A 58 0.76 8.29 -4.98
C ARG A 58 -0.62 7.72 -4.70
N ALA A 59 -0.93 7.56 -3.42
CA ALA A 59 -2.26 7.26 -2.92
C ALA A 59 -2.44 7.97 -1.58
N GLU A 60 -3.66 8.43 -1.31
CA GLU A 60 -3.98 9.05 -0.03
C GLU A 60 -3.81 8.03 1.11
N PRO A 61 -3.16 8.38 2.23
CA PRO A 61 -2.97 7.45 3.35
C PRO A 61 -4.27 6.84 3.87
N GLN A 62 -5.36 7.61 3.85
CA GLN A 62 -6.69 7.13 4.23
C GLN A 62 -7.22 6.07 3.24
N SER A 63 -6.96 6.24 1.94
CA SER A 63 -7.30 5.24 0.93
C SER A 63 -6.51 3.95 1.11
N ILE A 64 -5.22 4.04 1.45
CA ILE A 64 -4.35 2.88 1.75
C ILE A 64 -4.87 2.11 2.96
N LYS A 65 -5.26 2.82 4.03
CA LYS A 65 -5.90 2.20 5.21
C LYS A 65 -7.17 1.45 4.82
N SER A 66 -8.08 2.12 4.12
CA SER A 66 -9.34 1.52 3.69
C SER A 66 -9.10 0.29 2.80
N TRP A 67 -8.11 0.38 1.90
CA TRP A 67 -7.73 -0.74 1.03
C TRP A 67 -7.22 -1.92 1.86
N ALA A 68 -6.33 -1.69 2.82
CA ALA A 68 -5.78 -2.75 3.66
C ALA A 68 -6.89 -3.46 4.46
N ILE A 69 -7.81 -2.70 5.07
CA ILE A 69 -8.96 -3.27 5.80
C ILE A 69 -9.84 -4.10 4.86
N ALA A 70 -10.12 -3.60 3.65
CA ALA A 70 -10.89 -4.34 2.64
C ALA A 70 -10.19 -5.63 2.17
N ASN A 71 -8.87 -5.74 2.37
CA ASN A 71 -8.04 -6.90 2.04
C ASN A 71 -7.63 -7.72 3.27
N GLY A 72 -8.42 -7.66 4.35
CA GLY A 72 -8.29 -8.57 5.50
C GLY A 72 -7.29 -8.13 6.57
N TRP A 73 -6.72 -6.93 6.46
CA TRP A 73 -5.86 -6.41 7.52
C TRP A 73 -6.68 -6.00 8.74
N LYS A 74 -6.15 -6.27 9.93
CA LYS A 74 -6.71 -5.71 11.17
C LYS A 74 -6.59 -4.17 11.15
N PRO A 75 -7.59 -3.42 11.66
CA PRO A 75 -7.59 -1.97 11.62
C PRO A 75 -6.33 -1.30 12.21
N SER A 76 -5.77 -1.88 13.27
CA SER A 76 -4.55 -1.36 13.91
C SER A 76 -3.30 -1.53 13.03
N ALA A 77 -3.14 -2.66 12.32
CA ALA A 77 -2.04 -2.85 11.37
C ALA A 77 -2.23 -1.96 10.13
N ALA A 78 -3.47 -1.81 9.66
CA ALA A 78 -3.80 -0.88 8.57
C ALA A 78 -3.50 0.59 8.94
N ASN A 79 -3.72 0.99 10.21
CA ASN A 79 -3.32 2.30 10.71
C ASN A 79 -1.81 2.49 10.66
N GLU A 80 -1.03 1.48 11.05
CA GLU A 80 0.44 1.55 10.98
C GLU A 80 0.92 1.70 9.52
N LEU A 81 0.29 1.00 8.56
CA LEU A 81 0.63 1.11 7.14
C LEU A 81 0.33 2.52 6.61
N ALA A 82 -0.84 3.07 6.95
CA ALA A 82 -1.18 4.44 6.58
C ALA A 82 -0.23 5.47 7.22
N ALA A 83 0.18 5.25 8.48
CA ALA A 83 1.16 6.12 9.13
C ALA A 83 2.53 6.09 8.43
N LEU A 84 2.99 4.92 7.94
CA LEU A 84 4.19 4.82 7.11
C LEU A 84 4.01 5.58 5.79
N ALA A 85 2.88 5.40 5.11
CA ALA A 85 2.58 6.10 3.86
C ALA A 85 2.55 7.62 4.03
N THR A 86 1.97 8.13 5.13
CA THR A 86 2.00 9.56 5.47
C THR A 86 3.43 10.06 5.63
N LYS A 87 4.28 9.34 6.38
CA LYS A 87 5.68 9.72 6.58
C LYS A 87 6.45 9.78 5.26
N ILE A 88 6.29 8.78 4.41
CA ILE A 88 7.01 8.67 3.14
C ILE A 88 6.53 9.71 2.12
N THR A 89 5.22 9.96 2.07
CA THR A 89 4.64 11.01 1.21
C THR A 89 5.11 12.39 1.62
N GLY A 90 5.26 12.64 2.93
CA GLY A 90 5.75 13.90 3.50
C GLY A 90 7.27 14.12 3.41
N LEU A 91 8.03 13.20 2.80
CA LEU A 91 9.47 13.40 2.60
C LEU A 91 9.74 14.60 1.68
N LYS A 92 10.63 15.50 2.11
CA LYS A 92 11.01 16.71 1.36
C LYS A 92 11.66 16.40 0.01
N ALA A 93 12.42 15.31 -0.04
CA ALA A 93 13.14 14.87 -1.21
C ALA A 93 12.67 13.47 -1.63
N LYS A 94 12.87 13.18 -2.91
CA LYS A 94 12.61 11.87 -3.49
C LYS A 94 13.45 10.79 -2.79
N PRO A 95 12.86 9.67 -2.35
CA PRO A 95 13.63 8.59 -1.71
C PRO A 95 14.70 8.03 -2.64
N SER A 96 15.91 7.79 -2.10
CA SER A 96 16.95 7.05 -2.80
C SER A 96 16.66 5.54 -2.76
N LEU A 97 16.79 4.87 -3.90
CA LEU A 97 16.58 3.43 -4.04
C LEU A 97 17.86 2.60 -3.89
N ALA A 98 19.03 3.24 -3.76
CA ALA A 98 20.33 2.56 -3.77
C ALA A 98 20.52 1.54 -2.64
N LYS A 99 19.80 1.71 -1.51
CA LYS A 99 19.86 0.80 -0.36
C LYS A 99 18.78 -0.28 -0.36
N ILE A 100 17.81 -0.20 -1.27
CA ILE A 100 16.69 -1.12 -1.31
C ILE A 100 17.06 -2.28 -2.22
N TYR A 101 17.12 -3.48 -1.64
CA TYR A 101 17.46 -4.68 -2.39
C TYR A 101 16.48 -4.91 -3.56
N ASN A 102 17.04 -5.07 -4.75
CA ASN A 102 16.32 -5.31 -6.01
C ASN A 102 15.13 -4.34 -6.24
N ALA A 103 15.31 -3.05 -5.96
CA ALA A 103 14.25 -2.05 -6.09
C ALA A 103 13.61 -2.02 -7.48
N GLU A 104 14.42 -2.10 -8.54
CA GLU A 104 13.91 -2.10 -9.91
C GLU A 104 13.14 -3.37 -10.25
N GLY A 105 13.65 -4.55 -9.86
CA GLY A 105 12.93 -5.81 -10.10
C GLY A 105 11.61 -5.90 -9.34
N LYS A 106 11.56 -5.38 -8.10
CA LYS A 106 10.31 -5.22 -7.34
C LYS A 106 9.33 -4.32 -8.09
N TYR A 107 9.81 -3.17 -8.60
CA TYR A 107 8.95 -2.24 -9.32
C TYR A 107 8.41 -2.84 -10.63
N LEU A 108 9.26 -3.51 -11.42
CA LEU A 108 8.88 -4.15 -12.67
C LEU A 108 7.79 -5.22 -12.47
N SER A 109 7.82 -5.97 -11.36
CA SER A 109 6.80 -6.98 -11.08
C SER A 109 5.41 -6.38 -10.79
N TRP A 110 5.32 -5.09 -10.44
CA TRP A 110 4.06 -4.38 -10.26
C TRP A 110 3.54 -3.72 -11.55
N GLN A 111 4.38 -3.60 -12.58
CA GLN A 111 3.95 -3.09 -13.88
C GLN A 111 3.29 -4.15 -14.75
N ALA A 112 3.65 -5.43 -14.55
CA ALA A 112 3.11 -6.59 -15.26
C ALA A 112 1.60 -6.77 -15.05
#